data_AF-U2ZZP0-F1
#
_entry.id   AF-U2ZZP0-F1
#
_cell.length_a   1.000
_cell.length_b   1.000
_cell.length_c   1.000
_cell.angle_alpha   90.00
_cell.angle_beta   90.00
_cell.angle_gamma   90.00
#
_symmetry.space_group_name_H-M   'P 1'
#
loop_
_entity.id
_entity.type
_entity.pdbx_description
1 polymer ?
#
loop_
_entity_poly.entity_id
_entity_poly.type
_entity_poly.pdbx_seq_one_letter_code
_entity_poly.pdbx_strand_id
1 'polypeptide(L)'
;MADFCSAVDRCPLRWPDAPGRGDLREHRIGRLADTAYRNQANEKWFKVQSRIHRKKPRGKPMPEQIRRGNATKSKVRAQVEHVLAQQKAKMALFIRTIGIKRAEAKIALANLAYNMNRLIFHERRAANG
;
A
#
# COMPACT_ATOMS: atom_id res chain seq x y z
N MET A 1 11.49 28.35 10.62
CA MET A 1 11.73 27.11 9.85
C MET A 1 10.50 26.22 9.99
N ALA A 2 9.40 26.64 9.35
CA ALA A 2 8.07 26.08 9.52
C ALA A 2 7.74 25.06 8.42
N ASP A 3 7.28 23.88 8.87
CA ASP A 3 6.17 23.08 8.34
C ASP A 3 6.10 22.71 6.85
N PHE A 4 6.98 21.79 6.45
CA PHE A 4 6.74 20.92 5.28
C PHE A 4 5.46 20.06 5.43
N CYS A 5 4.95 19.86 6.65
CA CYS A 5 3.68 19.15 6.93
C CYS A 5 2.44 19.94 6.49
N SER A 6 2.46 21.27 6.61
CA SER A 6 1.29 22.13 6.31
C SER A 6 1.00 22.31 4.81
N ALA A 7 1.92 21.85 3.94
CA ALA A 7 1.75 21.85 2.50
C ALA A 7 0.93 20.64 2.00
N VAL A 8 0.95 19.52 2.72
CA VAL A 8 0.16 18.31 2.36
C VAL A 8 -1.30 18.46 2.76
N ASP A 9 -1.59 19.23 3.83
CA ASP A 9 -2.96 19.61 4.22
C ASP A 9 -3.62 20.58 3.24
N ARG A 10 -2.82 21.30 2.45
CA ARG A 10 -3.26 22.18 1.36
C ARG A 10 -3.09 21.56 -0.04
N CYS A 11 -2.74 20.28 -0.13
CA CYS A 11 -2.53 19.63 -1.41
C CYS A 11 -3.89 19.51 -2.13
N PRO A 12 -4.08 20.16 -3.30
CA PRO A 12 -5.35 20.20 -4.01
C PRO A 12 -5.60 18.91 -4.80
N LEU A 13 -5.08 17.77 -4.32
CA LEU A 13 -5.54 16.44 -4.75
C LEU A 13 -6.88 16.15 -4.05
N ARG A 14 -7.85 17.04 -4.27
CA ARG A 14 -9.26 16.74 -4.10
C ARG A 14 -9.54 15.62 -5.08
N TRP A 15 -9.75 14.40 -4.59
CA TRP A 15 -10.09 13.24 -5.42
C TRP A 15 -11.33 13.58 -6.24
N PRO A 16 -11.19 13.95 -7.54
CA PRO A 16 -12.34 14.35 -8.33
C PRO A 16 -13.07 13.06 -8.70
N ASP A 17 -14.38 13.04 -8.46
CA ASP A 17 -15.32 12.13 -9.13
C ASP A 17 -15.22 10.64 -8.75
N ALA A 18 -15.26 10.32 -7.45
CA ALA A 18 -15.59 8.96 -7.02
C ALA A 18 -17.12 8.74 -7.12
N PRO A 19 -17.61 7.70 -7.84
CA PRO A 19 -19.03 7.43 -7.95
C PRO A 19 -19.65 7.12 -6.58
N GLY A 20 -20.91 7.50 -6.44
CA GLY A 20 -21.62 7.70 -5.18
C GLY A 20 -21.50 6.57 -4.16
N ARG A 21 -21.45 7.00 -2.88
CA ARG A 21 -21.75 6.27 -1.64
C ARG A 21 -21.98 4.75 -1.82
N GLY A 22 -20.91 4.03 -2.11
CA GLY A 22 -20.87 2.58 -1.96
C GLY A 22 -20.78 2.26 -0.47
N ASP A 23 -21.62 1.32 -0.04
CA ASP A 23 -21.85 0.83 1.31
C ASP A 23 -20.56 0.75 2.17
N LEU A 24 -20.46 1.60 3.21
CA LEU A 24 -19.32 1.65 4.12
C LEU A 24 -19.31 0.49 5.15
N ARG A 25 -20.22 -0.49 5.04
CA ARG A 25 -20.38 -1.56 6.04
C ARG A 25 -19.27 -2.63 6.01
N GLU A 26 -18.41 -2.66 4.99
CA GLU A 26 -17.37 -3.70 4.86
C GLU A 26 -15.93 -3.22 5.20
N HIS A 27 -15.73 -1.92 5.43
CA HIS A 27 -14.38 -1.33 5.58
C HIS A 27 -13.82 -1.35 7.01
N ARG A 28 -14.01 -2.45 7.75
CA ARG A 28 -13.30 -2.70 9.03
C ARG A 28 -11.92 -3.34 8.84
N ILE A 29 -11.47 -3.50 7.60
CA ILE A 29 -10.10 -3.87 7.29
C ILE A 29 -9.25 -2.64 7.62
N GLY A 30 -8.62 -2.63 8.79
CA GLY A 30 -7.74 -1.53 9.20
C GLY A 30 -6.71 -1.27 8.11
N ARG A 31 -6.91 -0.21 7.33
CA ARG A 31 -6.03 0.15 6.22
C ARG A 31 -4.64 0.41 6.80
N LEU A 32 -3.70 -0.42 6.39
CA LEU A 32 -2.29 -0.25 6.71
C LEU A 32 -1.76 0.83 5.78
N ALA A 33 -1.66 2.03 6.31
CA ALA A 33 -1.12 3.17 5.58
C ALA A 33 0.39 3.24 5.81
N ASP A 34 1.15 3.49 4.74
CA ASP A 34 2.51 4.00 4.89
C ASP A 34 2.48 5.38 5.55
N THR A 35 3.57 5.73 6.24
CA THR A 35 3.67 7.03 6.92
C THR A 35 3.43 8.20 5.95
N ALA A 36 3.75 8.05 4.67
CA ALA A 36 3.49 9.03 3.62
C ALA A 36 1.99 9.33 3.38
N TYR A 37 1.09 8.40 3.72
CA TYR A 37 -0.36 8.57 3.57
C TYR A 37 -1.05 9.09 4.84
N ARG A 38 -0.29 9.35 5.91
CA ARG A 38 -0.81 9.90 7.17
C ARG A 38 -1.11 11.39 7.01
N ASN A 39 -2.36 11.70 6.70
CA ASN A 39 -2.92 13.05 6.72
C ASN A 39 -4.27 13.02 7.47
N GLN A 40 -4.51 14.00 8.35
CA GLN A 40 -5.79 14.15 9.06
C GLN A 40 -6.98 14.24 8.10
N ALA A 41 -6.82 14.88 6.94
CA ALA A 41 -7.85 14.96 5.91
C ALA A 41 -8.25 13.57 5.39
N ASN A 42 -7.28 12.70 5.11
CA ASN A 42 -7.53 11.32 4.66
C ASN A 42 -8.19 10.48 5.75
N GLU A 43 -7.72 10.58 6.98
CA GLU A 43 -8.30 9.84 8.12
C GLU A 43 -9.75 10.25 8.40
N LYS A 44 -10.05 11.55 8.33
CA LYS A 44 -11.42 12.08 8.45
C LYS A 44 -12.31 11.63 7.29
N TRP A 45 -11.81 11.70 6.06
CA TRP A 45 -12.56 11.32 4.86
C TRP A 45 -12.94 9.84 4.88
N PHE A 46 -11.97 8.97 5.17
CA PHE A 46 -12.18 7.53 5.22
C PHE A 46 -12.79 7.05 6.55
N LYS A 47 -12.91 7.92 7.55
CA LYS A 47 -13.32 7.59 8.93
C LYS A 47 -12.53 6.40 9.50
N VAL A 48 -11.24 6.33 9.20
CA VAL A 48 -10.33 5.25 9.65
C VAL A 48 -9.15 5.82 10.42
N GLN A 49 -8.66 5.05 11.40
CA GLN A 49 -7.40 5.34 12.06
C GLN A 49 -6.24 4.65 11.34
N SER A 50 -5.17 5.38 11.04
CA SER A 50 -3.99 4.81 10.40
C SER A 50 -3.26 3.85 11.33
N ARG A 51 -3.08 2.61 10.88
CA ARG A 51 -2.36 1.55 11.64
C ARG A 51 -0.90 1.48 11.22
N ILE A 52 -0.09 2.45 11.68
CA ILE A 52 1.32 2.58 11.29
C ILE A 52 2.24 1.65 12.10
N HIS A 53 3.29 1.12 11.46
CA HIS A 53 4.34 0.33 12.10
C HIS A 53 5.17 1.19 13.08
N ARG A 54 5.35 0.74 14.33
CA ARG A 54 6.13 1.48 15.33
C ARG A 54 7.62 1.16 15.21
N LYS A 55 8.46 2.20 15.24
CA LYS A 55 9.93 2.05 15.17
C LYS A 55 10.48 1.42 16.45
N LYS A 56 11.53 0.61 16.32
CA LYS A 56 12.29 0.07 17.46
C LYS A 56 12.99 1.21 18.21
N PRO A 57 12.90 1.29 19.55
CA PRO A 57 13.67 2.25 20.35
C PRO A 57 15.18 1.97 20.23
N ARG A 58 16.00 3.03 20.23
CA ARG A 58 17.47 2.89 20.19
C ARG A 58 17.98 2.24 21.48
N GLY A 59 18.90 1.29 21.35
CA GLY A 59 19.57 0.65 22.49
C GLY A 59 18.71 -0.27 23.37
N LYS A 60 17.42 -0.49 23.03
CA LYS A 60 16.52 -1.34 23.83
C LYS A 60 15.85 -2.42 22.97
N PRO A 61 15.51 -3.59 23.55
CA PRO A 61 14.68 -4.57 22.86
C PRO A 61 13.28 -4.00 22.61
N MET A 62 12.61 -4.50 21.57
CA MET A 62 11.26 -4.05 21.23
C MET A 62 10.26 -4.60 22.26
N PRO A 63 9.40 -3.77 22.88
CA PRO A 63 8.36 -4.25 23.78
C PRO A 63 7.45 -5.26 23.08
N GLU A 64 7.11 -6.35 23.78
CA GLU A 64 6.40 -7.49 23.20
C GLU A 64 5.04 -7.11 22.58
N GLN A 65 4.30 -6.22 23.24
CA GLN A 65 3.01 -5.71 22.72
C GLN A 65 3.19 -4.96 21.38
N ILE A 66 4.24 -4.15 21.28
CA ILE A 66 4.56 -3.42 20.05
C ILE A 66 4.98 -4.40 18.95
N ARG A 67 5.81 -5.39 19.31
CA ARG A 67 6.27 -6.43 18.38
C ARG A 67 5.11 -7.20 17.79
N ARG A 68 4.14 -7.65 18.61
CA ARG A 68 2.92 -8.34 18.14
C ARG A 68 2.09 -7.44 17.23
N GLY A 69 1.83 -6.20 17.65
CA GLY A 69 1.07 -5.24 16.85
C GLY A 69 1.76 -4.93 15.50
N ASN A 70 3.08 -4.91 15.49
CA ASN A 70 3.89 -4.76 14.28
C ASN A 70 3.85 -6.00 13.40
N ALA A 71 3.94 -7.21 13.96
CA ALA A 71 3.85 -8.47 13.23
C ALA A 71 2.52 -8.60 12.47
N THR A 72 1.40 -8.27 13.12
CA THR A 72 0.07 -8.27 12.46
C THR A 72 0.01 -7.31 11.27
N LYS A 73 0.62 -6.12 11.41
CA LYS A 73 0.71 -5.13 10.31
C LYS A 73 1.62 -5.64 9.19
N SER A 74 2.79 -6.17 9.55
CA SER A 74 3.77 -6.67 8.58
C SER A 74 3.26 -7.89 7.80
N LYS A 75 2.41 -8.75 8.39
CA LYS A 75 1.80 -9.89 7.70
C LYS A 75 1.03 -9.47 6.45
N VAL A 76 0.22 -8.43 6.55
CA VAL A 76 -0.58 -7.92 5.42
C VAL A 76 0.31 -7.10 4.47
N ARG A 77 1.23 -6.28 4.99
CA ARG A 77 2.18 -5.53 4.15
C ARG A 77 3.04 -6.43 3.28
N ALA A 78 3.57 -7.51 3.84
CA ALA A 78 4.43 -8.45 3.12
C ALA A 78 3.73 -9.07 1.89
N GLN A 79 2.41 -9.30 1.96
CA GLN A 79 1.65 -9.82 0.82
C GLN A 79 1.63 -8.83 -0.36
N VAL A 80 1.50 -7.53 -0.08
CA VAL A 80 1.46 -6.48 -1.11
C VAL A 80 2.85 -6.08 -1.56
N GLU A 81 3.77 -5.85 -0.62
CA GLU A 81 5.14 -5.43 -0.90
C GLU A 81 5.90 -6.48 -1.70
N HIS A 82 5.64 -7.77 -1.50
CA HIS A 82 6.24 -8.83 -2.30
C HIS A 82 5.88 -8.71 -3.79
N VAL A 83 4.60 -8.42 -4.09
CA VAL A 83 4.14 -8.20 -5.48
C VAL A 83 4.84 -7.00 -6.09
N LEU A 84 4.83 -5.87 -5.36
CA LEU A 84 5.46 -4.64 -5.80
C LEU A 84 6.97 -4.78 -5.98
N ALA A 85 7.64 -5.55 -5.11
CA ALA A 85 9.07 -5.83 -5.23
C ALA A 85 9.36 -6.65 -6.49
N GLN A 86 8.56 -7.68 -6.79
CA GLN A 86 8.70 -8.45 -8.03
C GLN A 86 8.49 -7.57 -9.26
N GLN A 87 7.46 -6.72 -9.26
CA GLN A 87 7.17 -5.82 -10.37
C GLN A 87 8.29 -4.80 -10.60
N LYS A 88 8.83 -4.21 -9.53
CA LYS A 88 9.93 -3.27 -9.64
C LYS A 88 11.24 -3.93 -10.05
N ALA A 89 11.60 -5.04 -9.41
CA ALA A 89 12.90 -5.69 -9.62
C ALA A 89 12.94 -6.52 -10.92
N LYS A 90 11.94 -7.38 -11.16
CA LYS A 90 11.96 -8.32 -12.29
C LYS A 90 11.23 -7.81 -13.52
N MET A 91 10.20 -6.99 -13.34
CA MET A 91 9.44 -6.43 -14.46
C MET A 91 9.88 -5.00 -14.81
N ALA A 92 10.93 -4.49 -14.15
CA ALA A 92 11.47 -3.14 -14.33
C ALA A 92 10.38 -2.06 -14.36
N LEU A 93 9.34 -2.20 -13.52
CA LEU A 93 8.16 -1.35 -13.56
C LEU A 93 8.51 0.09 -13.15
N PHE A 94 8.85 0.90 -14.15
CA PHE A 94 9.10 2.33 -14.02
C PHE A 94 8.09 3.12 -14.85
N ILE A 95 7.32 3.99 -14.21
CA ILE A 95 6.26 4.77 -14.86
C ILE A 95 6.75 6.21 -15.06
N ARG A 96 7.16 6.54 -16.29
CA ARG A 96 7.48 7.91 -16.78
C ARG A 96 6.57 8.31 -17.94
N THR A 97 5.39 7.69 -18.03
CA THR A 97 4.48 7.90 -19.16
C THR A 97 3.77 9.24 -19.04
N ILE A 98 3.69 9.98 -20.13
CA ILE A 98 2.88 11.19 -20.23
C ILE A 98 1.41 10.78 -20.33
N GLY A 99 0.59 11.23 -19.37
CA GLY A 99 -0.86 10.97 -19.31
C GLY A 99 -1.25 9.84 -18.37
N ILE A 100 -2.27 10.10 -17.53
CA ILE A 100 -2.75 9.18 -16.48
C ILE A 100 -3.26 7.86 -17.08
N LYS A 101 -4.01 7.91 -18.19
CA LYS A 101 -4.53 6.70 -18.86
C LYS A 101 -3.43 5.73 -19.32
N ARG A 102 -2.29 6.25 -19.75
CA ARG A 102 -1.13 5.41 -20.15
C ARG A 102 -0.45 4.81 -18.93
N ALA A 103 -0.36 5.56 -17.84
CA ALA A 103 0.15 5.05 -16.57
C ALA A 103 -0.74 3.93 -16.01
N GLU A 104 -2.07 4.14 -16.02
CA GLU A 104 -3.07 3.15 -15.63
C GLU A 104 -2.93 1.85 -16.44
N ALA A 105 -2.86 1.95 -17.78
CA ALA A 105 -2.68 0.80 -18.65
C ALA A 105 -1.37 0.05 -18.36
N LYS A 106 -0.26 0.77 -18.13
CA LYS A 106 1.03 0.15 -17.80
C LYS A 106 0.98 -0.62 -16.47
N ILE A 107 0.33 -0.06 -15.45
CA ILE A 107 0.11 -0.72 -14.16
C ILE A 107 -0.76 -1.97 -14.35
N ALA A 108 -1.86 -1.85 -15.09
CA ALA A 108 -2.79 -2.95 -15.33
C ALA A 108 -2.11 -4.14 -16.03
N LEU A 109 -1.32 -3.88 -17.08
CA LEU A 109 -0.55 -4.91 -17.78
C LEU A 109 0.50 -5.57 -16.87
N ALA A 110 1.19 -4.79 -16.03
CA ALA A 110 2.14 -5.33 -15.07
C ALA A 110 1.47 -6.23 -14.01
N ASN A 111 0.28 -5.87 -13.55
CA ASN A 111 -0.50 -6.70 -12.64
C ASN A 111 -0.93 -8.01 -13.30
N LEU A 112 -1.41 -7.94 -14.56
CA LEU A 112 -1.80 -9.13 -15.32
C LEU A 112 -0.62 -10.09 -15.52
N ALA A 113 0.51 -9.58 -16.00
CA ALA A 113 1.71 -10.39 -16.21
C ALA A 113 2.27 -10.96 -14.90
N TYR A 114 2.20 -10.23 -13.79
CA TYR A 114 2.54 -10.79 -12.48
C TYR A 114 1.64 -11.97 -12.10
N ASN A 115 0.32 -11.85 -12.28
CA ASN A 115 -0.63 -12.91 -11.95
C ASN A 115 -0.40 -14.17 -12.79
N MET A 116 -0.13 -14.02 -14.10
CA MET A 116 0.21 -15.16 -14.97
C MET A 116 1.49 -15.87 -14.52
N ASN A 117 2.57 -15.10 -14.26
CA ASN A 117 3.82 -15.66 -13.75
C ASN A 117 3.65 -16.38 -12.41
N ARG A 118 2.79 -15.82 -11.54
CA ARG A 118 2.47 -16.41 -10.25
C ARG A 118 1.70 -17.73 -10.40
N LEU A 119 0.75 -17.80 -11.33
CA LEU A 119 0.03 -19.04 -11.63
C LEU A 119 1.00 -20.14 -12.10
N ILE A 120 1.84 -19.83 -13.09
CA ILE A 120 2.86 -20.76 -13.62
C ILE A 120 3.77 -21.28 -12.50
N PHE A 121 4.17 -20.42 -11.57
CA PHE A 121 4.98 -20.84 -10.41
C PHE A 121 4.25 -21.84 -9.51
N HIS A 122 2.96 -21.61 -9.23
CA HIS A 122 2.17 -22.52 -8.43
C HIS A 122 1.94 -23.86 -9.13
N GLU A 123 1.64 -23.86 -10.43
CA GLU A 123 1.47 -25.07 -11.23
C GLU A 123 2.77 -25.90 -11.30
N ARG A 124 3.92 -25.26 -11.53
CA ARG A 124 5.23 -25.94 -11.53
C ARG A 124 5.55 -26.56 -10.18
N ARG A 125 5.18 -25.92 -9.07
CA ARG A 125 5.37 -26.49 -7.73
C ARG A 125 4.43 -27.66 -7.45
N ALA A 126 3.21 -27.63 -7.97
CA ALA A 126 2.27 -28.74 -7.83
C ALA A 126 2.69 -29.95 -8.67
N ALA A 127 3.30 -29.74 -9.84
CA ALA A 127 3.80 -30.81 -10.70
C ALA A 127 5.11 -31.45 -10.21
N ASN A 128 5.94 -30.70 -9.48
CA ASN A 128 7.25 -31.14 -8.98
C ASN A 128 7.24 -31.61 -7.52
N GLY A 129 6.09 -31.59 -6.85
CA GLY A 129 5.91 -32.04 -5.46
C GLY A 129 5.14 -33.36 -5.42
#